data_AF-A0A3N4NW11-F1
#
_entry.id   AF-A0A3N4NW11-F1
#
_cell.length_a   1.000
_cell.length_b   1.000
_cell.length_c   1.000
_cell.angle_alpha   90.00
_cell.angle_beta   90.00
_cell.angle_gamma   90.00
#
_symmetry.space_group_name_H-M   'P 1'
#
loop_
_entity.id
_entity.type
_entity.pdbx_description
1 polymer ?
#
loop_
_entity_poly.entity_id
_entity_poly.type
_entity_poly.pdbx_seq_one_letter_code
_entity_poly.pdbx_strand_id
1 'polypeptide(L)'
;MHWRTLTYFGDSMLLIPTAVIIALILPWKSDNRRTVWYWLLAFGLAGLLVSLSKILFLGFGIGSARFNFTGFSGHSAMSATLWPVMLWLVSGRWSTPWRGLAIGVGYMIPLMVGFSRLVIHAHSTSEVATGLLLGFTLSSAFLLSQRRTALKGFSWQQVGVAFLVPLLLIGHGRVATTQQFLERFSADLAGLEKPFTRADLFRQ
;
A
#
# COMPACT_ATOMS: atom_id res chain seq x y z
N MET A 1 20.00 7.77 -6.83
CA MET A 1 19.29 6.92 -7.83
C MET A 1 18.59 5.72 -7.18
N HIS A 2 19.29 4.86 -6.43
CA HIS A 2 18.72 3.64 -5.80
C HIS A 2 17.47 3.84 -4.90
N TRP A 3 17.41 4.91 -4.10
CA TRP A 3 16.27 5.16 -3.19
C TRP A 3 14.94 5.50 -3.87
N ARG A 4 14.99 6.07 -5.08
CA ARG A 4 13.79 6.33 -5.89
C ARG A 4 13.21 5.01 -6.42
N THR A 5 14.06 4.07 -6.80
CA THR A 5 13.67 2.72 -7.21
C THR A 5 13.07 1.91 -6.06
N LEU A 6 13.56 2.07 -4.83
CA LEU A 6 12.94 1.41 -3.67
C LEU A 6 11.58 2.00 -3.33
N THR A 7 11.45 3.32 -3.39
CA THR A 7 10.17 4.02 -3.16
C THR A 7 9.09 3.57 -4.14
N TYR A 8 9.47 3.20 -5.36
CA TYR A 8 8.57 2.72 -6.40
C TYR A 8 7.75 1.47 -5.99
N PHE A 9 8.34 0.57 -5.20
CA PHE A 9 7.62 -0.59 -4.66
C PHE A 9 6.52 -0.19 -3.66
N GLY A 10 6.49 1.06 -3.23
CA GLY A 10 5.42 1.67 -2.44
C GLY A 10 4.50 2.60 -3.22
N ASP A 11 4.71 2.79 -4.52
CA ASP A 11 3.99 3.81 -5.28
C ASP A 11 2.55 3.36 -5.59
N SER A 12 1.57 4.23 -5.34
CA SER A 12 0.16 3.95 -5.64
C SER A 12 -0.09 3.61 -7.11
N MET A 13 0.71 4.15 -8.05
CA MET A 13 0.62 3.85 -9.48
C MET A 13 0.98 2.40 -9.80
N LEU A 14 1.83 1.77 -9.00
CA LEU A 14 2.12 0.35 -9.09
C LEU A 14 1.10 -0.47 -8.29
N LEU A 15 0.86 -0.05 -7.04
CA LEU A 15 0.13 -0.86 -6.07
C LEU A 15 -1.37 -0.94 -6.35
N ILE A 16 -2.01 0.16 -6.78
CA ILE A 16 -3.46 0.15 -7.04
C ILE A 16 -3.79 -0.76 -8.24
N PRO A 17 -3.15 -0.63 -9.42
CA PRO A 17 -3.41 -1.55 -10.53
C PRO A 17 -3.10 -3.00 -10.17
N THR A 18 -2.00 -3.25 -9.45
CA THR A 18 -1.64 -4.59 -8.99
C THR A 18 -2.72 -5.17 -8.06
N ALA A 19 -3.27 -4.35 -7.16
CA ALA A 19 -4.34 -4.78 -6.27
C ALA A 19 -5.65 -5.11 -6.99
N VAL A 20 -5.99 -4.35 -8.03
CA VAL A 20 -7.13 -4.63 -8.90
C VAL A 20 -6.92 -5.95 -9.64
N ILE A 21 -5.73 -6.18 -10.20
CA ILE A 21 -5.38 -7.45 -10.85
C ILE A 21 -5.52 -8.63 -9.88
N ILE A 22 -5.02 -8.49 -8.65
CA ILE A 22 -5.19 -9.51 -7.59
C ILE A 22 -6.68 -9.76 -7.33
N ALA A 23 -7.49 -8.72 -7.18
CA ALA A 23 -8.92 -8.85 -6.93
C ALA A 23 -9.65 -9.60 -8.06
N LEU A 24 -9.29 -9.32 -9.31
CA LEU A 24 -9.84 -10.00 -10.48
C LEU A 24 -9.42 -11.47 -10.54
N ILE A 25 -8.17 -11.79 -10.21
CA ILE A 25 -7.63 -13.15 -10.35
C ILE A 25 -8.07 -14.08 -9.20
N LEU A 26 -8.23 -13.55 -7.99
CA LEU A 26 -8.52 -14.33 -6.78
C LEU A 26 -9.71 -15.30 -6.91
N PRO A 27 -10.87 -14.92 -7.49
CA PRO A 27 -12.00 -15.82 -7.68
C PRO A 27 -11.70 -17.09 -8.48
N TRP A 28 -10.70 -17.08 -9.37
CA TRP A 28 -10.33 -18.24 -10.18
C TRP A 28 -9.18 -19.06 -9.57
N LYS A 29 -8.35 -18.42 -8.75
CA LYS A 29 -7.15 -19.04 -8.17
C LYS A 29 -7.34 -19.57 -6.75
N SER A 30 -8.29 -19.02 -6.00
CA SER A 30 -8.67 -19.51 -4.68
C SER A 30 -9.82 -20.53 -4.79
N ASP A 31 -9.78 -21.58 -3.98
CA ASP A 31 -10.93 -22.47 -3.76
C ASP A 31 -12.04 -21.80 -2.93
N ASN A 32 -11.71 -20.73 -2.21
CA ASN A 32 -12.63 -19.97 -1.37
C ASN A 32 -13.06 -18.66 -2.03
N ARG A 33 -14.34 -18.55 -2.43
CA ARG A 33 -14.90 -17.33 -3.01
C ARG A 33 -14.89 -16.12 -2.07
N ARG A 34 -14.77 -16.32 -0.75
CA ARG A 34 -14.69 -15.21 0.22
C ARG A 34 -13.32 -14.52 0.22
N THR A 35 -12.28 -15.15 -0.33
CA THR A 35 -10.92 -14.58 -0.36
C THR A 35 -10.88 -13.22 -1.06
N VAL A 36 -11.65 -13.02 -2.13
CA VAL A 36 -11.71 -11.71 -2.81
C VAL A 36 -12.29 -10.63 -1.91
N TRP A 37 -13.30 -10.94 -1.10
CA TRP A 37 -13.90 -9.99 -0.17
C TRP A 37 -12.95 -9.61 0.96
N TYR A 38 -12.23 -10.58 1.52
CA TYR A 38 -11.17 -10.28 2.49
C TYR A 38 -10.08 -9.40 1.88
N TRP A 39 -9.74 -9.61 0.60
CA TRP A 39 -8.75 -8.79 -0.09
C TRP A 39 -9.25 -7.36 -0.30
N LEU A 40 -10.46 -7.20 -0.84
CA LEU A 40 -11.09 -5.90 -1.04
C LEU A 40 -11.23 -5.14 0.29
N LEU A 41 -11.59 -5.84 1.37
CA LEU A 41 -11.68 -5.25 2.70
C LEU A 41 -10.30 -4.84 3.22
N ALA A 42 -9.28 -5.71 3.13
CA ALA A 42 -7.94 -5.40 3.61
C ALA A 42 -7.31 -4.22 2.84
N PHE A 43 -7.31 -4.28 1.51
CA PHE A 43 -6.69 -3.24 0.68
C PHE A 43 -7.53 -1.96 0.66
N GLY A 44 -8.86 -2.08 0.61
CA GLY A 44 -9.78 -0.95 0.67
C GLY A 44 -9.69 -0.22 2.00
N LEU A 45 -9.64 -0.93 3.13
CA LEU A 45 -9.49 -0.33 4.46
C LEU A 45 -8.14 0.38 4.62
N ALA A 46 -7.06 -0.20 4.08
CA ALA A 46 -5.75 0.46 4.06
C ALA A 46 -5.81 1.79 3.30
N GLY A 47 -6.34 1.77 2.07
CA GLY A 47 -6.47 2.98 1.24
C GLY A 47 -7.38 4.03 1.86
N LEU A 48 -8.51 3.60 2.44
CA LEU A 48 -9.47 4.47 3.12
C LEU A 48 -8.84 5.16 4.32
N LEU A 49 -8.24 4.41 5.24
CA LEU A 49 -7.64 4.98 6.46
C LEU A 49 -6.47 5.91 6.15
N VAL A 50 -5.62 5.56 5.17
CA VAL A 50 -4.56 6.45 4.68
C VAL A 50 -5.16 7.76 4.15
N SER A 51 -6.17 7.67 3.27
CA SER A 51 -6.79 8.84 2.65
C SER A 51 -7.47 9.73 3.68
N LEU A 52 -8.25 9.13 4.59
CA LEU A 52 -8.92 9.85 5.68
C LEU A 52 -7.92 10.53 6.60
N SER A 53 -6.84 9.86 7.00
CA SER A 53 -5.81 10.48 7.86
C SER A 53 -5.16 11.71 7.21
N LYS A 54 -4.98 11.68 5.88
CA LYS A 54 -4.47 12.83 5.13
C LYS A 54 -5.49 13.94 5.01
N ILE A 55 -6.76 13.62 4.76
CA ILE A 55 -7.84 14.62 4.70
C ILE A 55 -8.01 15.32 6.05
N LEU A 56 -7.97 14.56 7.16
CA LEU A 56 -8.04 15.12 8.51
C LEU A 56 -6.92 16.12 8.78
N PHE A 57 -5.70 15.82 8.32
CA PHE A 57 -4.59 16.76 8.45
C PHE A 57 -4.69 17.94 7.48
N LEU A 58 -4.80 17.68 6.17
CA LEU A 58 -4.74 18.70 5.12
C LEU A 58 -5.94 19.65 5.14
N GLY A 59 -7.13 19.14 5.50
CA GLY A 59 -8.35 19.94 5.60
C GLY A 59 -8.55 20.55 6.98
N PHE A 60 -8.28 19.81 8.05
CA PHE A 60 -8.70 20.21 9.41
C PHE A 60 -7.53 20.43 10.38
N GLY A 61 -6.28 20.31 9.93
CA GLY A 61 -5.09 20.47 10.76
C GLY A 61 -4.92 19.39 11.82
N ILE A 62 -5.70 18.30 11.78
CA ILE A 62 -5.67 17.24 12.79
C ILE A 62 -4.42 16.39 12.57
N GLY A 63 -3.41 16.65 13.40
CA GLY A 63 -2.13 15.94 13.42
C GLY A 63 -1.52 15.97 14.82
N SER A 64 -0.23 15.63 14.92
CA SER A 64 0.50 15.73 16.19
C SER A 64 1.89 16.30 15.97
N ALA A 65 2.12 17.53 16.44
CA ALA A 65 3.44 18.16 16.42
C ALA A 65 4.45 17.35 17.26
N ARG A 66 4.03 16.86 18.44
CA ARG A 66 4.85 16.03 19.34
C ARG A 66 5.45 14.81 18.63
N PHE A 67 4.68 14.17 17.76
CA PHE A 67 5.12 12.98 17.01
C PHE A 67 5.51 13.30 15.56
N ASN A 68 5.50 14.57 15.14
CA ASN A 68 5.67 14.98 13.74
C ASN A 68 4.74 14.20 12.79
N PHE A 69 3.47 14.06 13.15
CA PHE A 69 2.51 13.22 12.44
C PHE A 69 1.49 14.05 11.67
N THR A 70 1.43 13.84 10.35
CA THR A 70 0.48 14.50 9.45
C THR A 70 -0.41 13.51 8.68
N GLY A 71 -0.48 12.25 9.13
CA GLY A 71 -1.24 11.17 8.51
C GLY A 71 -0.40 9.96 8.14
N PHE A 72 -1.04 8.82 7.90
CA PHE A 72 -0.33 7.57 7.60
C PHE A 72 0.48 7.66 6.30
N SER A 73 1.70 7.09 6.30
CA SER A 73 2.49 6.95 5.07
C SER A 73 1.81 5.98 4.11
N GLY A 74 1.19 6.51 3.04
CA GLY A 74 0.51 5.70 2.03
C GLY A 74 1.44 4.69 1.34
N HIS A 75 2.70 5.07 1.07
CA HIS A 75 3.66 4.14 0.47
C HIS A 75 3.93 2.94 1.39
N SER A 76 4.12 3.23 2.68
CA SER A 76 4.40 2.19 3.68
C SER A 76 3.19 1.29 3.90
N ALA A 77 2.01 1.88 4.10
CA ALA A 77 0.78 1.14 4.38
C ALA A 77 0.33 0.27 3.20
N MET A 78 0.26 0.85 1.99
CA MET A 78 -0.21 0.13 0.81
C MET A 78 0.77 -0.98 0.43
N SER A 79 2.08 -0.72 0.52
CA SER A 79 3.13 -1.73 0.31
C SER A 79 2.99 -2.88 1.32
N ALA A 80 2.84 -2.56 2.61
CA ALA A 80 2.71 -3.54 3.69
C ALA A 80 1.45 -4.39 3.61
N THR A 81 0.39 -3.87 3.00
CA THR A 81 -0.82 -4.65 2.71
C THR A 81 -0.63 -5.55 1.49
N LEU A 82 0.05 -5.09 0.44
CA LEU A 82 0.10 -5.77 -0.87
C LEU A 82 1.16 -6.86 -0.96
N TRP A 83 2.42 -6.57 -0.65
CA TRP A 83 3.54 -7.49 -0.96
C TRP A 83 3.45 -8.84 -0.26
N PRO A 84 3.09 -8.94 1.04
CA PRO A 84 2.90 -10.24 1.69
C PRO A 84 1.81 -11.07 1.02
N VAL A 85 0.69 -10.45 0.64
CA VAL A 85 -0.45 -11.11 -0.01
C VAL A 85 -0.11 -11.53 -1.44
N MET A 86 0.58 -10.66 -2.18
CA MET A 86 1.03 -10.95 -3.52
C MET A 86 2.00 -12.14 -3.54
N LEU A 87 2.99 -12.16 -2.64
CA LEU A 87 3.94 -13.27 -2.56
C LEU A 87 3.30 -14.56 -2.04
N TRP A 88 2.30 -14.47 -1.15
CA TRP A 88 1.45 -15.61 -0.79
C TRP A 88 0.70 -16.19 -2.00
N LEU A 89 0.15 -15.33 -2.85
CA LEU A 89 -0.65 -15.72 -4.01
C LEU A 89 0.20 -16.44 -5.08
N VAL A 90 1.35 -15.87 -5.45
CA VAL A 90 2.21 -16.45 -6.50
C VAL A 90 2.93 -17.72 -6.05
N SER A 91 3.21 -17.86 -4.75
CA SER A 91 3.85 -19.03 -4.16
C SER A 91 2.89 -20.19 -3.84
N GLY A 92 1.62 -20.12 -4.29
CA GLY A 92 0.59 -21.10 -3.97
C GLY A 92 0.92 -22.57 -4.30
N ARG A 93 1.82 -22.82 -5.27
CA ARG A 93 2.27 -24.17 -5.68
C ARG A 93 3.64 -24.57 -5.12
N TRP A 94 4.30 -23.69 -4.37
CA TRP A 94 5.62 -23.95 -3.81
C TRP A 94 5.49 -24.85 -2.57
N SER A 95 6.53 -25.63 -2.27
CA SER A 95 6.57 -26.39 -1.02
C SER A 95 6.49 -25.44 0.19
N THR A 96 5.97 -25.93 1.31
CA THR A 96 5.79 -25.17 2.57
C THR A 96 6.95 -24.25 2.97
N PRO A 97 8.23 -24.70 3.00
CA PRO A 97 9.34 -23.82 3.41
C PRO A 97 9.56 -22.65 2.44
N TRP A 98 9.55 -22.92 1.13
CA TRP A 98 9.70 -21.88 0.10
C TRP A 98 8.52 -20.89 0.08
N ARG A 99 7.30 -21.37 0.35
CA ARG A 99 6.13 -20.51 0.51
C ARG A 99 6.27 -19.60 1.72
N GLY A 100 6.74 -20.12 2.86
CA GLY A 100 7.04 -19.32 4.05
C GLY A 100 8.08 -18.25 3.78
N LEU A 101 9.17 -18.61 3.08
CA LEU A 101 10.21 -17.65 2.68
C LEU A 101 9.66 -16.55 1.78
N ALA A 102 8.85 -16.90 0.77
CA ALA A 102 8.24 -15.93 -0.13
C ALA A 102 7.39 -14.89 0.62
N ILE A 103 6.54 -15.37 1.55
CA ILE A 103 5.74 -14.48 2.40
C ILE A 103 6.64 -13.60 3.26
N GLY A 104 7.70 -14.17 3.86
CA GLY A 104 8.70 -13.43 4.64
C GLY A 104 9.37 -12.31 3.85
N VAL A 105 9.80 -12.57 2.62
CA VAL A 105 10.31 -11.55 1.69
C VAL A 105 9.26 -10.46 1.45
N GLY A 106 7.98 -10.84 1.38
CA GLY A 106 6.85 -9.92 1.19
C GLY A 106 6.68 -8.95 2.36
N TYR A 107 7.04 -9.35 3.57
CA TYR A 107 7.11 -8.46 4.73
C TYR A 107 8.35 -7.57 4.76
N MET A 108 9.45 -7.98 4.10
CA MET A 108 10.69 -7.19 4.05
C MET A 108 10.62 -6.03 3.06
N ILE A 109 9.97 -6.20 1.90
CA ILE A 109 9.85 -5.15 0.87
C ILE A 109 9.25 -3.85 1.46
N PRO A 110 8.13 -3.87 2.21
CA PRO A 110 7.55 -2.68 2.83
C PRO A 110 8.47 -2.00 3.84
N LEU A 111 9.31 -2.75 4.58
CA LEU A 111 10.29 -2.16 5.48
C LEU A 111 11.33 -1.34 4.70
N MET A 112 11.80 -1.88 3.56
CA MET A 112 12.73 -1.17 2.68
C MET A 112 12.10 0.08 2.05
N VAL A 113 10.83 -0.01 1.64
CA VAL A 113 10.03 1.13 1.15
C VAL A 113 9.87 2.17 2.26
N GLY A 114 9.47 1.78 3.46
CA GLY A 114 9.31 2.68 4.60
C GLY A 114 10.63 3.39 4.93
N PHE A 115 11.73 2.64 4.99
CA PHE A 115 13.05 3.20 5.21
C PHE A 115 13.46 4.19 4.11
N SER A 116 13.18 3.88 2.83
CA SER A 116 13.48 4.81 1.73
C SER A 116 12.72 6.12 1.89
N ARG A 117 11.49 6.12 2.43
CA ARG A 117 10.71 7.34 2.70
C ARG A 117 11.32 8.23 3.79
N LEU A 118 11.98 7.63 4.77
CA LEU A 118 12.71 8.37 5.82
C LEU A 118 13.99 8.99 5.26
N VAL A 119 14.75 8.24 4.46
CA VAL A 119 16.01 8.70 3.85
C VAL A 119 15.78 9.88 2.89
N ILE A 120 14.68 9.88 2.14
CA ILE A 120 14.34 11.00 1.24
C ILE A 120 13.60 12.15 1.96
N HIS A 121 13.49 12.10 3.29
CA HIS A 121 12.82 13.10 4.14
C HIS A 121 11.37 13.43 3.73
N ALA A 122 10.68 12.49 3.07
CA ALA A 122 9.33 12.74 2.60
C ALA A 122 8.26 12.45 3.65
N HIS A 123 8.59 11.62 4.65
CA HIS A 123 7.70 11.30 5.78
C HIS A 123 8.50 11.30 7.08
N SER A 124 7.80 11.51 8.20
CA SER A 124 8.39 11.34 9.52
C SER A 124 8.39 9.87 9.94
N THR A 125 9.15 9.55 10.98
CA THR A 125 9.21 8.20 11.56
C THR A 125 7.85 7.71 12.03
N SER A 126 7.03 8.58 12.62
CA SER A 126 5.70 8.20 13.13
C SER A 126 4.76 7.81 11.98
N GLU A 127 4.80 8.54 10.86
CA GLU A 127 3.96 8.27 9.69
C GLU A 127 4.33 6.95 9.00
N VAL A 128 5.63 6.67 8.90
CA VAL A 128 6.14 5.41 8.35
C VAL A 128 5.80 4.25 9.28
N ALA A 129 6.10 4.37 10.58
CA ALA A 129 5.84 3.31 11.56
C ALA A 129 4.35 2.95 11.65
N THR A 130 3.48 3.96 11.75
CA THR A 130 2.03 3.75 11.80
C THR A 130 1.47 3.24 10.47
N GLY A 131 1.99 3.69 9.33
CA GLY A 131 1.65 3.15 8.02
C GLY A 131 2.02 1.66 7.89
N LEU A 132 3.26 1.29 8.26
CA LEU A 132 3.70 -0.10 8.27
C LEU A 132 2.85 -0.97 9.20
N LEU A 133 2.58 -0.48 10.42
CA LEU A 133 1.75 -1.19 11.40
C LEU A 133 0.35 -1.46 10.84
N LEU A 134 -0.28 -0.46 10.23
CA LEU A 134 -1.59 -0.59 9.59
C LEU A 134 -1.56 -1.68 8.50
N GLY A 135 -0.62 -1.57 7.56
CA GLY A 135 -0.56 -2.52 6.44
C GLY A 135 -0.20 -3.94 6.86
N PHE A 136 0.74 -4.11 7.80
CA PHE A 136 1.09 -5.43 8.34
C PHE A 136 -0.05 -6.06 9.13
N THR A 137 -0.83 -5.27 9.86
CA THR A 137 -2.03 -5.78 10.55
C THR A 137 -3.02 -6.34 9.54
N LEU A 138 -3.31 -5.59 8.48
CA LEU A 138 -4.28 -5.97 7.45
C LEU A 138 -3.81 -7.17 6.62
N SER A 139 -2.54 -7.19 6.18
CA SER A 139 -2.00 -8.33 5.44
C SER A 139 -1.90 -9.59 6.30
N SER A 140 -1.49 -9.47 7.57
CA SER A 140 -1.44 -10.62 8.48
C SER A 140 -2.83 -11.16 8.79
N ALA A 141 -3.82 -10.29 9.05
CA ALA A 141 -5.21 -10.70 9.24
C ALA A 141 -5.75 -11.44 8.00
N PHE A 142 -5.47 -10.92 6.79
CA PHE A 142 -5.78 -11.60 5.54
C PHE A 142 -5.12 -12.97 5.48
N LEU A 143 -3.80 -13.07 5.63
CA LEU A 143 -3.06 -14.33 5.49
C LEU A 143 -3.49 -15.38 6.52
N LEU A 144 -3.74 -14.97 7.76
CA LEU A 144 -4.27 -15.84 8.82
C LEU A 144 -5.66 -16.37 8.47
N SER A 145 -6.54 -15.52 7.90
CA SER A 145 -7.86 -15.95 7.44
C SER A 145 -7.78 -16.96 6.28
N GLN A 146 -6.70 -16.91 5.48
CA GLN A 146 -6.49 -17.75 4.31
C GLN A 146 -5.56 -18.95 4.55
N ARG A 147 -5.21 -19.27 5.81
CA ARG A 147 -4.26 -20.36 6.14
C ARG A 147 -4.68 -21.75 5.66
N ARG A 148 -5.99 -21.98 5.47
CA ARG A 148 -6.56 -23.25 4.99
C ARG A 148 -6.99 -23.20 3.52
N THR A 149 -6.80 -22.07 2.85
CA THR A 149 -7.22 -21.84 1.47
C THR A 149 -6.23 -22.53 0.52
N ALA A 150 -6.73 -23.38 -0.37
CA ALA A 150 -5.93 -23.98 -1.42
C ALA A 150 -5.82 -23.02 -2.61
N LEU A 151 -4.59 -22.76 -3.04
CA LEU A 151 -4.31 -21.89 -4.18
C LEU A 151 -3.93 -22.72 -5.40
N LYS A 152 -4.55 -22.41 -6.53
CA LYS A 152 -4.08 -22.90 -7.83
C LYS A 152 -2.78 -22.19 -8.20
N GLY A 153 -1.81 -22.95 -8.70
CA GLY A 153 -0.57 -22.38 -9.23
C GLY A 153 -0.81 -21.38 -10.36
N PHE A 154 0.09 -20.41 -10.49
CA PHE A 154 0.16 -19.55 -11.66
C PHE A 154 0.89 -20.26 -12.82
N SER A 155 0.84 -19.75 -14.05
CA SER A 155 1.90 -20.04 -15.04
C SER A 155 2.93 -18.92 -14.99
N TRP A 156 4.16 -19.15 -15.49
CA TRP A 156 5.17 -18.08 -15.57
C TRP A 156 4.70 -16.93 -16.47
N GLN A 157 3.89 -17.23 -17.49
CA GLN A 157 3.25 -16.24 -18.36
C GLN A 157 2.24 -15.38 -17.60
N GLN A 158 1.41 -15.99 -16.73
CA GLN A 158 0.45 -15.24 -15.90
C GLN A 158 1.15 -14.29 -14.92
N VAL A 159 2.24 -14.74 -14.31
CA VAL A 159 3.08 -13.87 -13.47
C VAL A 159 3.69 -12.75 -14.31
N GLY A 160 4.27 -13.08 -15.46
CA GLY A 160 4.86 -12.11 -16.39
C GLY A 160 3.88 -11.02 -16.80
N VAL A 161 2.66 -11.38 -17.24
CA VAL A 161 1.61 -10.43 -17.64
C VAL A 161 1.14 -9.57 -16.45
N ALA A 162 0.97 -10.16 -15.27
CA ALA A 162 0.55 -9.42 -14.08
C ALA A 162 1.57 -8.35 -13.64
N PHE A 163 2.86 -8.57 -13.91
CA PHE A 163 3.91 -7.57 -13.68
C PHE A 163 4.09 -6.59 -14.86
N LEU A 164 3.84 -7.03 -16.10
CA LEU A 164 3.98 -6.20 -17.29
C LEU A 164 2.93 -5.09 -17.36
N VAL A 165 1.69 -5.37 -16.96
CA VAL A 165 0.58 -4.39 -17.03
C VAL A 165 0.86 -3.15 -16.17
N PRO A 166 1.22 -3.26 -14.88
CA PRO A 166 1.60 -2.10 -14.08
C PRO A 166 2.82 -1.36 -14.65
N LEU A 167 3.83 -2.07 -15.16
CA LEU A 167 5.02 -1.45 -15.76
C LEU A 167 4.68 -0.62 -17.01
N LEU A 168 3.76 -1.09 -17.87
CA LEU A 168 3.34 -0.39 -19.08
C LEU A 168 2.47 0.85 -18.79
N LEU A 169 1.58 0.76 -17.79
CA LEU A 169 0.76 1.90 -17.35
C LEU A 169 1.61 3.08 -16.85
N ILE A 170 2.85 2.81 -16.44
CA ILE A 170 3.79 3.80 -15.90
C ILE A 170 4.60 4.49 -17.00
N GLY A 171 4.77 3.87 -18.17
CA GLY A 171 5.41 4.50 -19.33
C GLY A 171 4.63 5.70 -19.88
N HIS A 172 3.33 5.79 -19.59
CA HIS A 172 2.47 6.90 -19.97
C HIS A 172 2.44 7.94 -18.84
N GLY A 173 3.60 8.57 -18.64
CA GLY A 173 3.83 9.55 -17.58
C GLY A 173 2.95 10.79 -17.72
N ARG A 174 1.81 10.80 -17.01
CA ARG A 174 1.06 11.97 -16.50
C ARG A 174 -0.26 11.48 -15.94
N VAL A 175 -0.28 11.05 -14.70
CA VAL A 175 -1.54 10.91 -13.94
C VAL A 175 -1.35 11.69 -12.65
N ALA A 176 -2.27 12.61 -12.38
CA ALA A 176 -2.29 13.46 -11.21
C ALA A 176 -1.85 12.65 -9.98
N THR A 177 -0.77 13.07 -9.32
CA THR A 177 -0.29 12.39 -8.12
C THR A 177 -1.47 12.29 -7.15
N THR A 178 -1.78 11.10 -6.64
CA THR A 178 -2.87 10.88 -5.67
C THR A 178 -2.81 11.90 -4.51
N GLN A 179 -1.59 12.36 -4.22
CA GLN A 179 -1.29 13.46 -3.32
C GLN A 179 -1.94 14.80 -3.72
N GLN A 180 -1.74 15.30 -4.94
CA GLN A 180 -2.35 16.54 -5.42
C GLN A 180 -3.88 16.46 -5.44
N PHE A 181 -4.43 15.29 -5.78
CA PHE A 181 -5.87 15.06 -5.70
C PHE A 181 -6.37 15.20 -4.25
N LEU A 182 -5.71 14.53 -3.30
CA LEU A 182 -6.06 14.63 -1.88
C LEU A 182 -5.90 16.05 -1.34
N GLU A 183 -4.87 16.79 -1.73
CA GLU A 183 -4.65 18.17 -1.31
C GLU A 183 -5.80 19.09 -1.76
N ARG A 184 -6.18 19.03 -3.06
CA ARG A 184 -7.30 19.80 -3.60
C ARG A 184 -8.63 19.40 -2.94
N PHE A 185 -8.90 18.10 -2.89
CA PHE A 185 -10.13 17.59 -2.30
C PHE A 185 -10.26 17.97 -0.82
N SER A 186 -9.17 17.93 -0.05
CA SER A 186 -9.19 18.31 1.37
C SER A 186 -9.39 19.80 1.57
N ALA A 187 -8.76 20.63 0.73
CA ALA A 187 -8.95 22.08 0.76
C ALA A 187 -10.39 22.47 0.41
N ASP A 188 -10.95 21.88 -0.66
CA ASP A 188 -12.35 22.09 -1.07
C ASP A 188 -13.33 21.65 0.03
N LEU A 189 -13.11 20.48 0.64
CA LEU A 189 -13.96 19.94 1.71
C LEU A 189 -13.95 20.83 2.96
N ALA A 190 -12.80 21.44 3.28
CA ALA A 190 -12.63 22.30 4.45
C ALA A 190 -12.94 23.77 4.18
N GLY A 191 -13.24 24.15 2.92
CA GLY A 191 -13.45 25.54 2.53
C GLY A 191 -12.19 26.41 2.62
N LEU A 192 -11.01 25.82 2.43
CA LEU A 192 -9.71 26.50 2.51
C LEU A 192 -9.18 26.87 1.13
N GLU A 193 -8.54 28.05 1.00
CA GLU A 193 -7.82 28.41 -0.23
C GLU A 193 -6.56 27.55 -0.44
N LYS A 194 -5.95 27.07 0.65
CA LYS A 194 -4.74 26.23 0.65
C LYS A 194 -4.84 25.19 1.76
N PRO A 195 -4.38 23.94 1.52
CA PRO A 195 -4.37 22.90 2.53
C PRO A 195 -3.38 23.21 3.66
N PHE A 196 -3.66 22.71 4.85
CA PHE A 196 -2.74 22.76 6.00
C PHE A 196 -1.39 22.11 5.65
N THR A 197 -0.32 22.77 6.07
CA THR A 197 1.04 22.27 5.85
C THR A 197 1.68 21.78 7.14
N ARG A 198 2.73 20.96 7.01
CA ARG A 198 3.54 20.54 8.17
C ARG A 198 4.15 21.74 8.91
N ALA A 199 4.44 22.85 8.23
CA ALA A 199 4.94 24.05 8.89
C ALA A 199 3.89 24.69 9.81
N ASP A 200 2.61 24.63 9.42
CA ASP A 200 1.50 25.15 10.22
C ASP A 200 1.30 24.31 11.50
N LEU A 201 1.53 22.99 11.42
CA LEU A 201 1.46 22.10 12.58
C LEU A 201 2.45 22.47 13.69
N PHE A 202 3.64 22.96 13.34
CA PHE A 202 4.68 23.34 14.32
C PHE A 202 4.58 24.79 14.79
N ARG A 203 3.62 25.56 14.26
CA ARG A 203 3.33 26.93 14.71
C ARG A 203 2.19 27.00 15.73
N GLN A 204 1.43 25.91 15.90
CA GLN A 204 0.40 25.75 16.92
C GLN A 204 1.02 25.42 18.27
#